data_AF-A0AAW2MS87-F1
#
_entry.id   AF-A0AAW2MS87-F1
#
_cell.length_a   1.000
_cell.length_b   1.000
_cell.length_c   1.000
_cell.angle_alpha   90.00
_cell.angle_beta   90.00
_cell.angle_gamma   90.00
#
_symmetry.space_group_name_H-M   'P 1'
#
loop_
_entity.id
_entity.type
_entity.pdbx_description
1 polymer ?
#
loop_
_entity_poly.entity_id
_entity_poly.type
_entity_poly.pdbx_seq_one_letter_code
_entity_poly.pdbx_strand_id
1 'polypeptide(L)'
;MEDLKKRKLEEVGNGQLLPNLNESEASSTVEELRGLLDPLAKPQLVDLLARAGSQYPSIAEEIKSVASADPALRKLFVRGLAWNTSSETLCAAFQEHGEIEEGAVIYDKATGKSRGYGFVTYKDMESAQRALKAPSKMIDGRMAVCNLASEGLSSTSVTPDQAQRKLYIGGLSPETNSEMLLSFFSRHGEIEEGSVAYDKETNKSRGFGFVTYRTVEAAKKL
;
A
#
# COMPACT_ATOMS: atom_id res chain seq x y z
N MET A 1 -46.58 59.29 11.48
CA MET A 1 -47.39 58.59 12.48
C MET A 1 -47.01 57.13 12.38
N GLU A 2 -46.46 56.43 13.35
CA GLU A 2 -46.16 56.61 14.79
C GLU A 2 -45.15 55.46 15.06
N ASP A 3 -43.93 55.75 15.51
CA ASP A 3 -43.46 55.68 16.91
C ASP A 3 -42.84 54.34 17.34
N LEU A 4 -41.54 54.44 17.63
CA LEU A 4 -40.75 53.84 18.72
C LEU A 4 -41.10 52.44 19.28
N LYS A 5 -40.09 51.55 19.26
CA LYS A 5 -39.45 51.14 20.53
C LYS A 5 -38.02 50.60 20.38
N LYS A 6 -37.12 51.30 21.07
CA LYS A 6 -35.73 50.93 21.39
C LYS A 6 -35.62 49.56 22.06
N ARG A 7 -34.59 48.78 21.71
CA ARG A 7 -33.76 48.05 22.69
C ARG A 7 -32.30 48.10 22.26
N LYS A 8 -31.50 48.73 23.11
CA LYS A 8 -30.05 48.75 23.14
C LYS A 8 -29.63 47.69 24.17
N LEU A 9 -28.72 46.79 23.80
CA LEU A 9 -27.89 46.02 24.73
C LEU A 9 -26.46 46.11 24.19
N GLU A 10 -25.63 46.86 24.90
CA GLU A 10 -24.18 46.75 24.87
C GLU A 10 -23.80 45.76 25.98
N GLU A 11 -22.90 44.80 25.70
CA GLU A 11 -21.84 44.30 26.59
C GLU A 11 -20.92 43.39 25.76
N VAL A 12 -19.67 43.77 25.48
CA VAL A 12 -18.42 43.49 26.24
C VAL A 12 -17.59 42.35 25.61
N GLY A 13 -16.42 42.70 25.09
CA GLY A 13 -15.14 42.00 25.28
C GLY A 13 -15.00 40.56 24.79
N ASN A 14 -14.40 40.38 23.61
CA ASN A 14 -13.02 39.85 23.49
C ASN A 14 -12.70 39.66 22.00
N GLY A 15 -12.11 40.69 21.39
CA GLY A 15 -11.26 40.47 20.24
C GLY A 15 -10.03 39.72 20.73
N GLN A 16 -10.03 38.39 20.62
CA GLN A 16 -8.78 37.64 20.62
C GLN A 16 -8.02 38.06 19.35
N LEU A 17 -7.22 39.10 19.53
CA LEU A 17 -6.06 39.39 18.70
C LEU A 17 -5.27 38.09 18.60
N LEU A 18 -5.31 37.48 17.42
CA LEU A 18 -4.23 36.59 17.00
C LEU A 18 -2.94 37.40 17.21
N PRO A 19 -1.96 36.90 17.99
CA PRO A 19 -0.70 37.61 18.11
C PRO A 19 -0.11 37.72 16.71
N ASN A 20 0.24 38.96 16.34
CA ASN A 20 1.03 39.27 15.15
C ASN A 20 2.40 38.64 15.38
N LEU A 21 2.56 37.37 15.01
CA LEU A 21 3.85 36.68 15.08
C LEU A 21 4.75 37.34 14.05
N ASN A 22 5.70 38.14 14.53
CA ASN A 22 6.78 38.68 13.73
C ASN A 22 7.52 37.49 13.10
N GLU A 23 7.61 37.42 11.77
CA GLU A 23 8.28 36.34 11.03
C GLU A 23 9.73 36.13 11.51
N SER A 24 10.36 37.19 12.03
CA SER A 24 11.71 37.16 12.64
C SER A 24 11.80 36.38 13.96
N GLU A 25 10.76 36.37 14.80
CA GLU A 25 10.76 35.63 16.09
C GLU A 25 10.34 34.16 15.90
N ALA A 26 9.49 33.89 14.90
CA ALA A 26 9.16 32.53 14.49
C ALA A 26 10.39 31.81 13.89
N SER A 27 11.26 32.53 13.17
CA SER A 27 12.50 31.97 12.63
C SER A 27 13.51 31.60 13.72
N SER A 28 13.71 32.46 14.72
CA SER A 28 14.67 32.22 15.80
C SER A 28 14.25 31.06 16.70
N THR A 29 12.95 30.92 16.98
CA THR A 29 12.42 29.81 17.77
C THR A 29 12.57 28.45 17.08
N VAL A 30 12.47 28.39 15.75
CA VAL A 30 12.69 27.15 14.97
C VAL A 30 14.16 26.74 14.99
N GLU A 31 15.08 27.70 14.89
CA GLU A 31 16.53 27.45 14.94
C GLU A 31 16.99 26.95 16.31
N GLU A 32 16.48 27.55 17.39
CA GLU A 32 16.73 27.09 18.76
C GLU A 32 16.21 25.67 18.98
N LEU A 33 14.99 25.37 18.52
CA LEU A 33 14.42 24.03 18.61
C LEU A 33 15.25 23.01 17.81
N ARG A 34 15.72 23.35 16.62
CA ARG A 34 16.61 22.47 15.83
C ARG A 34 17.89 22.15 16.61
N GLY A 35 18.54 23.14 17.21
CA GLY A 35 19.74 22.92 18.02
C GLY A 35 19.54 21.96 19.19
N LEU A 36 18.33 21.91 19.77
CA LEU A 36 17.97 20.96 20.83
C LEU A 36 17.64 19.56 20.30
N LEU A 37 17.13 19.45 19.07
CA LEU A 37 16.76 18.18 18.45
C LEU A 37 17.94 17.48 17.76
N ASP A 38 18.91 18.22 17.23
CA ASP A 38 20.10 17.71 16.55
C ASP A 38 20.91 16.66 17.35
N PRO A 39 21.17 16.82 18.66
CA PRO A 39 21.90 15.81 19.42
C PRO A 39 21.06 14.56 19.78
N LEU A 40 19.75 14.55 19.52
CA LEU A 40 18.88 13.43 19.88
C LEU A 40 19.00 12.27 18.89
N ALA A 41 18.95 11.04 19.42
CA ALA A 41 18.93 9.86 18.57
C ALA A 41 17.59 9.69 17.86
N LYS A 42 17.59 9.08 16.67
CA LYS A 42 16.38 8.82 15.87
C LYS A 42 15.21 8.20 16.68
N PRO A 43 15.41 7.19 17.54
CA PRO A 43 14.31 6.63 18.33
C PRO A 43 13.67 7.63 19.30
N GLN A 44 14.46 8.54 19.88
CA GLN A 44 13.96 9.58 20.79
C GLN A 44 13.11 10.61 20.03
N LEU A 45 13.56 11.01 18.84
CA LEU A 45 12.81 11.90 17.95
C LEU A 45 11.49 11.27 17.52
N VAL A 46 11.49 9.97 17.17
CA VAL A 46 10.29 9.22 16.80
C VAL A 46 9.29 9.16 17.95
N ASP A 47 9.74 8.83 19.17
CA ASP A 47 8.85 8.77 20.35
C ASP A 47 8.26 10.16 20.68
N LEU A 48 9.10 11.20 20.62
CA LEU A 48 8.66 12.58 20.86
C LEU A 48 7.59 13.02 19.85
N LEU A 49 7.83 12.80 18.55
CA LEU A 49 6.90 13.14 17.48
C LEU A 49 5.63 12.30 17.52
N ALA A 50 5.73 11.00 17.85
CA ALA A 50 4.56 10.13 18.00
C ALA A 50 3.68 10.59 19.17
N ARG A 51 4.28 10.95 20.30
CA ARG A 51 3.56 11.50 21.46
C ARG A 51 2.94 12.86 21.13
N ALA A 52 3.66 13.74 20.43
CA ALA A 52 3.17 15.04 20.01
C ALA A 52 2.00 14.91 19.01
N GLY A 53 2.12 14.06 17.99
CA GLY A 53 1.04 13.78 17.03
C GLY A 53 -0.19 13.16 17.69
N SER A 54 -0.02 12.32 18.71
CA SER A 54 -1.14 11.76 19.49
C SER A 54 -1.91 12.84 20.26
N GLN A 55 -1.24 13.89 20.73
CA GLN A 55 -1.86 14.99 21.47
C GLN A 55 -2.38 16.12 20.57
N TYR A 56 -1.73 16.36 19.43
CA TYR A 56 -1.99 17.49 18.55
C TYR A 56 -2.25 17.00 17.11
N PRO A 57 -3.52 17.05 16.63
CA PRO A 57 -3.87 16.59 15.29
C PRO A 57 -3.11 17.28 14.16
N SER A 58 -2.78 18.57 14.31
CA SER A 58 -1.98 19.31 13.31
C SER A 58 -0.58 18.71 13.12
N ILE A 59 0.06 18.25 14.19
CA ILE A 59 1.36 17.58 14.14
C ILE A 59 1.21 16.20 13.49
N ALA A 60 0.15 15.46 13.79
CA ALA A 60 -0.11 14.18 13.16
C ALA A 60 -0.28 14.31 11.63
N GLU A 61 -1.04 15.30 11.16
CA GLU A 61 -1.21 15.56 9.73
C GLU A 61 0.11 15.99 9.06
N GLU A 62 0.93 16.79 9.74
CA GLU A 62 2.26 17.15 9.23
C GLU A 62 3.18 15.92 9.12
N ILE A 63 3.20 15.04 10.14
CA ILE A 63 3.95 13.78 10.11
C ILE A 63 3.47 12.90 8.94
N LYS A 64 2.16 12.76 8.74
CA LYS A 64 1.59 11.98 7.62
C LYS A 64 1.96 12.58 6.27
N SER A 65 1.88 13.89 6.14
CA SER A 65 2.26 14.64 4.94
C SER A 65 3.73 14.40 4.59
N VAL A 66 4.63 14.59 5.56
CA VAL A 66 6.07 14.36 5.38
C VAL A 66 6.37 12.88 5.08
N ALA A 67 5.73 11.95 5.77
CA ALA A 67 5.92 10.51 5.53
C ALA A 67 5.40 10.05 4.16
N SER A 68 4.34 10.68 3.64
CA SER A 68 3.75 10.36 2.34
C SER A 68 4.34 11.19 1.20
N ALA A 69 5.24 12.14 1.48
CA ALA A 69 5.88 12.97 0.46
C ALA A 69 6.75 12.16 -0.49
N ASP A 70 7.39 11.07 -0.02
CA ASP A 70 8.21 10.18 -0.85
C ASP A 70 7.34 9.11 -1.55
N PRO A 71 7.19 9.16 -2.89
CA PRO A 71 6.47 8.14 -3.64
C PRO A 71 7.03 6.72 -3.44
N ALA A 72 8.32 6.57 -3.12
CA ALA A 72 8.94 5.26 -2.92
C ALA A 72 8.37 4.50 -1.72
N LEU A 73 7.81 5.21 -0.73
CA LEU A 73 7.20 4.62 0.47
C LEU A 73 5.71 4.25 0.27
N ARG A 74 5.08 4.76 -0.79
CA ARG A 74 3.65 4.59 -1.09
C ARG A 74 3.37 3.91 -2.43
N LYS A 75 4.41 3.58 -3.20
CA LYS A 75 4.32 2.89 -4.49
C LYS A 75 4.57 1.40 -4.34
N LEU A 76 3.60 0.61 -4.79
CA LEU A 76 3.65 -0.84 -4.84
C LEU A 76 3.94 -1.33 -6.27
N PHE A 77 4.74 -2.39 -6.35
CA PHE A 77 4.89 -3.22 -7.53
C PHE A 77 3.98 -4.44 -7.39
N VAL A 78 3.09 -4.65 -8.36
CA VAL A 78 2.12 -5.75 -8.36
C VAL A 78 2.45 -6.71 -9.49
N ARG A 79 2.81 -7.95 -9.16
CA ARG A 79 3.12 -9.03 -10.11
C ARG A 79 2.01 -10.06 -10.18
N GLY A 80 2.01 -10.89 -11.22
CA GLY A 80 1.07 -12.01 -11.35
C GLY A 80 -0.29 -11.61 -11.91
N LEU A 81 -0.41 -10.41 -12.47
CA LEU A 81 -1.63 -9.92 -13.10
C LEU A 81 -1.99 -10.76 -14.33
N ALA A 82 -3.29 -10.90 -14.59
CA ALA A 82 -3.77 -11.50 -15.82
C ALA A 82 -3.50 -10.57 -17.02
N TRP A 83 -3.39 -11.14 -18.21
CA TRP A 83 -3.09 -10.34 -19.40
C TRP A 83 -4.23 -9.41 -19.81
N ASN A 84 -5.46 -9.73 -19.39
CA ASN A 84 -6.66 -8.92 -19.54
C ASN A 84 -6.87 -7.93 -18.38
N THR A 85 -6.06 -7.97 -17.31
CA THR A 85 -6.18 -7.00 -16.22
C THR A 85 -5.86 -5.61 -16.75
N SER A 86 -6.81 -4.69 -16.54
CA SER A 86 -6.67 -3.27 -16.88
C SER A 86 -6.16 -2.49 -15.66
N SER A 87 -5.65 -1.27 -15.91
CA SER A 87 -5.30 -0.35 -14.83
C SER A 87 -6.50 -0.02 -13.93
N GLU A 88 -7.71 0.03 -14.50
CA GLU A 88 -8.95 0.25 -13.73
C GLU A 88 -9.26 -0.92 -12.80
N THR A 89 -9.19 -2.17 -13.28
CA THR A 89 -9.40 -3.35 -12.44
C THR A 89 -8.33 -3.46 -11.36
N LEU A 90 -7.08 -3.13 -11.70
CA LEU A 90 -5.99 -3.07 -10.74
C LEU A 90 -6.29 -2.04 -9.64
N CYS A 91 -6.65 -0.81 -10.00
CA CYS A 91 -7.02 0.21 -9.02
C CYS A 91 -8.21 -0.23 -8.16
N ALA A 92 -9.25 -0.77 -8.78
CA ALA A 92 -10.45 -1.21 -8.08
C ALA A 92 -10.16 -2.34 -7.08
N ALA A 93 -9.16 -3.18 -7.34
CA ALA A 93 -8.73 -4.22 -6.42
C ALA A 93 -7.98 -3.65 -5.20
N PHE A 94 -7.17 -2.61 -5.38
CA PHE A 94 -6.32 -2.04 -4.33
C PHE A 94 -6.98 -0.88 -3.56
N GLN A 95 -8.08 -0.31 -4.05
CA GLN A 95 -8.77 0.81 -3.38
C GLN A 95 -9.30 0.45 -1.98
N GLU A 96 -9.47 -0.82 -1.65
CA GLU A 96 -9.93 -1.26 -0.31
C GLU A 96 -8.96 -0.86 0.80
N HIS A 97 -7.67 -0.67 0.48
CA HIS A 97 -6.65 -0.32 1.46
C HIS A 97 -6.47 1.18 1.62
N GLY A 98 -7.02 1.99 0.72
CA GLY A 98 -6.99 3.45 0.77
C GLY A 98 -7.04 4.09 -0.61
N GLU A 99 -6.97 5.42 -0.64
CA GLU A 99 -7.09 6.19 -1.88
C GLU A 99 -5.84 6.02 -2.77
N ILE A 100 -6.07 5.71 -4.05
CA ILE A 100 -5.02 5.52 -5.05
C ILE A 100 -4.77 6.85 -5.75
N GLU A 101 -3.50 7.27 -5.78
CA GLU A 101 -3.04 8.41 -6.58
C GLU A 101 -2.90 8.02 -8.04
N GLU A 102 -2.27 6.87 -8.31
CA GLU A 102 -2.01 6.38 -9.66
C GLU A 102 -1.98 4.85 -9.67
N GLY A 103 -2.57 4.22 -10.69
CA GLY A 103 -2.38 2.80 -10.96
C GLY A 103 -2.20 2.54 -12.44
N ALA A 104 -1.20 1.73 -12.77
CA ALA A 104 -0.81 1.48 -14.16
C ALA A 104 -0.39 0.02 -14.37
N VAL A 105 -1.07 -0.68 -15.27
CA VAL A 105 -0.60 -1.96 -15.82
C VAL A 105 0.43 -1.68 -16.91
N ILE A 106 1.54 -2.42 -16.90
CA ILE A 106 2.59 -2.22 -17.89
C ILE A 106 2.34 -3.13 -19.10
N TYR A 107 2.27 -2.49 -20.28
CA TYR A 107 2.11 -3.16 -21.56
C TYR A 107 3.42 -3.16 -22.34
N ASP A 108 3.63 -4.19 -23.13
CA ASP A 108 4.70 -4.28 -24.11
C ASP A 108 4.41 -3.33 -25.28
N LYS A 109 5.34 -2.43 -25.59
CA LYS A 109 5.13 -1.38 -26.59
C LYS A 109 5.04 -1.90 -28.02
N ALA A 110 5.62 -3.05 -28.32
CA ALA A 110 5.63 -3.62 -29.67
C ALA A 110 4.37 -4.44 -29.94
N THR A 111 3.94 -5.22 -28.95
CA THR A 111 2.83 -6.18 -29.11
C THR A 111 1.50 -5.67 -28.52
N GLY A 112 1.52 -4.63 -27.70
CA GLY A 112 0.37 -4.12 -26.97
C GLY A 112 -0.14 -5.06 -25.85
N LYS A 113 0.55 -6.19 -25.61
CA LYS A 113 0.14 -7.18 -24.61
C LYS A 113 0.62 -6.78 -23.22
N SER A 114 -0.18 -7.05 -22.19
CA SER A 114 0.23 -6.83 -20.80
C SER A 114 1.46 -7.67 -20.45
N ARG A 115 2.40 -7.06 -19.71
CA ARG A 115 3.59 -7.75 -19.19
C ARG A 115 3.29 -8.57 -17.92
N GLY A 116 2.03 -8.59 -17.46
CA GLY A 116 1.59 -9.35 -16.29
C GLY A 116 2.01 -8.73 -14.95
N TYR A 117 2.31 -7.43 -14.96
CA TYR A 117 2.61 -6.66 -13.77
C TYR A 117 2.18 -5.21 -13.93
N GLY A 118 2.04 -4.51 -12.81
CA GLY A 118 1.67 -3.11 -12.75
C GLY A 118 2.23 -2.43 -11.51
N PHE A 119 1.90 -1.15 -11.36
CA PHE A 119 2.22 -0.37 -10.19
C PHE A 119 0.96 0.28 -9.63
N VAL A 120 0.93 0.43 -8.31
CA VAL A 120 -0.12 1.17 -7.60
C VAL A 120 0.56 2.14 -6.64
N THR A 121 0.33 3.42 -6.80
CA THR A 121 0.79 4.47 -5.89
C THR A 121 -0.39 4.95 -5.07
N TYR A 122 -0.34 4.79 -3.75
CA TYR A 122 -1.34 5.36 -2.85
C TYR A 122 -1.06 6.82 -2.57
N LYS A 123 -2.09 7.59 -2.19
CA LYS A 123 -1.89 8.94 -1.66
C LYS A 123 -1.13 8.91 -0.32
N ASP A 124 -1.45 7.94 0.53
CA ASP A 124 -0.88 7.83 1.87
C ASP A 124 0.05 6.62 2.02
N MET A 125 1.13 6.79 2.78
CA MET A 125 2.02 5.70 3.17
C MET A 125 1.30 4.59 3.97
N GLU A 126 0.33 4.96 4.81
CA GLU A 126 -0.44 3.99 5.61
C GLU A 126 -1.23 3.01 4.74
N SER A 127 -1.77 3.49 3.62
CA SER A 127 -2.52 2.67 2.66
C SER A 127 -1.63 1.63 2.00
N ALA A 128 -0.41 2.02 1.62
CA ALA A 128 0.60 1.09 1.11
C ALA A 128 1.00 0.05 2.18
N GLN A 129 1.19 0.45 3.43
CA GLN A 129 1.49 -0.48 4.53
C GLN A 129 0.35 -1.47 4.79
N ARG A 130 -0.92 -1.04 4.70
CA ARG A 130 -2.07 -1.94 4.83
C ARG A 130 -2.11 -2.98 3.72
N ALA A 131 -1.88 -2.57 2.48
CA ALA A 131 -1.79 -3.49 1.35
C ALA A 131 -0.62 -4.50 1.52
N LEU A 132 0.53 -4.06 2.03
CA LEU A 132 1.68 -4.93 2.28
C LEU A 132 1.46 -5.96 3.41
N LYS A 133 0.49 -5.75 4.32
CA LYS A 133 0.11 -6.75 5.33
C LYS A 133 -0.66 -7.93 4.72
N ALA A 134 -1.34 -7.72 3.60
CA ALA A 134 -2.04 -8.73 2.83
C ALA A 134 -1.53 -8.70 1.38
N PRO A 135 -0.27 -9.12 1.15
CA PRO A 135 0.42 -8.85 -0.11
C PRO A 135 -0.16 -9.64 -1.29
N SER A 136 -0.96 -10.67 -1.06
CA SER A 136 -1.57 -11.48 -2.11
C SER A 136 -3.06 -11.22 -2.26
N LYS A 137 -3.51 -11.11 -3.51
CA LYS A 137 -4.91 -10.82 -3.86
C LYS A 137 -5.32 -11.49 -5.15
N MET A 138 -6.53 -12.03 -5.21
CA MET A 138 -7.10 -12.54 -6.45
C MET A 138 -7.60 -11.41 -7.35
N ILE A 139 -7.08 -11.31 -8.57
CA ILE A 139 -7.49 -10.33 -9.59
C ILE A 139 -7.65 -11.06 -10.92
N ASP A 140 -8.84 -10.97 -11.53
CA ASP A 140 -9.18 -11.62 -12.82
C ASP A 140 -8.82 -13.12 -12.88
N GLY A 141 -9.04 -13.84 -11.77
CA GLY A 141 -8.76 -15.28 -11.67
C GLY A 141 -7.28 -15.65 -11.58
N ARG A 142 -6.39 -14.67 -11.34
CA ARG A 142 -4.98 -14.91 -10.99
C ARG A 142 -4.62 -14.29 -9.64
N MET A 143 -3.79 -14.99 -8.88
CA MET A 143 -3.23 -14.45 -7.65
C MET A 143 -2.16 -13.42 -7.99
N ALA A 144 -2.49 -12.16 -7.79
CA ALA A 144 -1.56 -11.05 -7.81
C ALA A 144 -0.81 -10.96 -6.48
N VAL A 145 0.45 -10.53 -6.51
CA VAL A 145 1.26 -10.29 -5.31
C VAL A 145 1.86 -8.90 -5.39
N CYS A 146 1.77 -8.11 -4.32
CA CYS A 146 2.34 -6.77 -4.24
C CYS A 146 3.50 -6.68 -3.24
N ASN A 147 4.53 -5.93 -3.64
CA ASN A 147 5.68 -5.57 -2.81
C ASN A 147 5.93 -4.06 -2.93
N LEU A 148 6.76 -3.50 -2.05
CA LEU A 148 7.16 -2.10 -2.19
C LEU A 148 8.00 -1.95 -3.46
N ALA A 149 7.70 -0.96 -4.30
CA ALA A 149 8.36 -0.82 -5.59
C ALA A 149 9.87 -0.53 -5.45
N SER A 150 10.29 0.07 -4.34
CA SER A 150 11.69 0.35 -4.01
C SER A 150 12.50 -0.90 -3.67
N GLU A 151 11.87 -2.02 -3.30
CA GLU A 151 12.57 -3.30 -3.08
C GLU A 151 13.08 -3.94 -4.38
N GLY A 152 12.70 -3.37 -5.54
CA GLY A 152 13.10 -3.84 -6.86
C GLY A 152 12.61 -5.27 -7.17
N LEU A 153 12.92 -5.75 -8.39
CA LEU A 153 12.67 -7.13 -8.83
C LEU A 153 13.45 -8.20 -8.02
N SER A 154 14.14 -7.79 -6.95
CA SER A 154 15.05 -8.61 -6.14
C SER A 154 14.35 -9.61 -5.22
N SER A 155 13.03 -9.51 -5.05
CA SER A 155 12.24 -10.55 -4.35
C SER A 155 12.06 -11.84 -5.16
N THR A 156 12.68 -11.94 -6.35
CA THR A 156 12.94 -13.23 -7.00
C THR A 156 13.99 -14.06 -6.25
N SER A 157 14.63 -13.50 -5.22
CA SER A 157 15.37 -14.28 -4.23
C SER A 157 14.36 -15.10 -3.44
N VAL A 158 13.98 -16.26 -3.99
CA VAL A 158 13.29 -17.30 -3.24
C VAL A 158 14.13 -17.51 -2.01
N THR A 159 13.69 -16.98 -0.87
CA THR A 159 14.40 -17.23 0.37
C THR A 159 14.43 -18.75 0.56
N PRO A 160 15.47 -19.33 1.17
CA PRO A 160 15.49 -20.77 1.44
C PRO A 160 14.19 -21.25 2.11
N ASP A 161 13.57 -20.37 2.88
CA ASP A 161 12.25 -20.53 3.48
C ASP A 161 11.10 -20.55 2.44
N GLN A 162 11.00 -19.59 1.51
CA GLN A 162 9.98 -19.65 0.43
C GLN A 162 10.13 -20.90 -0.45
N ALA A 163 11.35 -21.38 -0.68
CA ALA A 163 11.58 -22.61 -1.47
C ALA A 163 10.96 -23.84 -0.78
N GLN A 164 11.02 -23.90 0.55
CA GLN A 164 10.41 -24.98 1.34
C GLN A 164 8.88 -24.85 1.45
N ARG A 165 8.34 -23.66 1.19
CA ARG A 165 6.90 -23.39 1.22
C ARG A 165 6.21 -23.56 -0.14
N LYS A 166 6.99 -23.57 -1.23
CA LYS A 166 6.51 -23.64 -2.61
C LYS A 166 6.43 -25.07 -3.12
N LEU A 167 5.22 -25.47 -3.50
CA LEU A 167 4.93 -26.75 -4.15
C LEU A 167 4.79 -26.57 -5.66
N TYR A 168 5.28 -27.57 -6.39
CA TYR A 168 5.00 -27.77 -7.81
C TYR A 168 3.85 -28.78 -7.94
N ILE A 169 2.79 -28.41 -8.66
CA ILE A 169 1.63 -29.27 -8.89
C ILE A 169 1.57 -29.58 -10.38
N GLY A 170 1.96 -30.79 -10.76
CA GLY A 170 1.86 -31.29 -12.12
C GLY A 170 0.58 -32.09 -12.38
N GLY A 171 0.26 -32.32 -13.65
CA GLY A 171 -0.90 -33.13 -14.05
C GLY A 171 -2.24 -32.42 -13.87
N LEU A 172 -2.24 -31.08 -13.86
CA LEU A 172 -3.47 -30.31 -13.83
C LEU A 172 -4.25 -30.50 -15.13
N SER A 173 -5.57 -30.65 -15.01
CA SER A 173 -6.45 -30.65 -16.16
C SER A 173 -6.29 -29.34 -16.93
N PRO A 174 -6.40 -29.34 -18.28
CA PRO A 174 -6.43 -28.11 -19.08
C PRO A 174 -7.51 -27.11 -18.65
N GLU A 175 -8.58 -27.60 -18.00
CA GLU A 175 -9.69 -26.81 -17.49
C GLU A 175 -9.44 -26.25 -16.08
N THR A 176 -8.45 -26.77 -15.35
CA THR A 176 -8.11 -26.29 -14.01
C THR A 176 -7.47 -24.90 -14.13
N ASN A 177 -8.14 -23.90 -13.56
CA ASN A 177 -7.63 -22.54 -13.46
C ASN A 177 -6.96 -22.28 -12.10
N SER A 178 -6.34 -21.11 -11.94
CA SER A 178 -5.65 -20.75 -10.69
C SER A 178 -6.62 -20.68 -9.51
N GLU A 179 -7.85 -20.22 -9.70
CA GLU A 179 -8.84 -20.15 -8.63
C GLU A 179 -9.22 -21.54 -8.10
N MET A 180 -9.50 -22.50 -8.99
CA MET A 180 -9.78 -23.88 -8.64
C MET A 180 -8.60 -24.54 -7.93
N LEU A 181 -7.38 -24.31 -8.44
CA LEU A 181 -6.15 -24.80 -7.80
C LEU A 181 -6.04 -24.28 -6.37
N LEU A 182 -6.13 -22.97 -6.17
CA LEU A 182 -5.97 -22.35 -4.86
C LEU A 182 -7.11 -22.74 -3.91
N SER A 183 -8.34 -22.81 -4.40
CA SER A 183 -9.48 -23.29 -3.63
C SER A 183 -9.34 -24.75 -3.22
N PHE A 184 -8.70 -25.59 -4.03
CA PHE A 184 -8.44 -26.98 -3.66
C PHE A 184 -7.37 -27.03 -2.57
N PHE A 185 -6.24 -26.36 -2.77
CA PHE A 185 -5.09 -26.44 -1.87
C PHE A 185 -5.27 -25.66 -0.56
N SER A 186 -6.19 -24.69 -0.49
CA SER A 186 -6.45 -23.91 0.73
C SER A 186 -6.93 -24.76 1.92
N ARG A 187 -7.46 -25.96 1.67
CA ARG A 187 -7.84 -26.92 2.71
C ARG A 187 -6.66 -27.44 3.54
N HIS A 188 -5.44 -27.36 3.00
CA HIS A 188 -4.22 -27.87 3.65
C HIS A 188 -3.45 -26.79 4.42
N GLY A 189 -3.78 -25.52 4.18
CA GLY A 189 -3.20 -24.38 4.89
C GLY A 189 -3.48 -23.06 4.18
N GLU A 190 -3.11 -21.96 4.84
CA GLU A 190 -3.22 -20.64 4.26
C GLU A 190 -2.20 -20.45 3.13
N ILE A 191 -2.69 -20.12 1.94
CA ILE A 191 -1.86 -19.93 0.75
C ILE A 191 -1.36 -18.48 0.70
N GLU A 192 -0.04 -18.33 0.55
CA GLU A 192 0.61 -17.03 0.31
C GLU A 192 0.52 -16.64 -1.17
N GLU A 193 0.84 -17.57 -2.07
CA GLU A 193 0.86 -17.34 -3.52
C GLU A 193 0.47 -18.61 -4.27
N GLY A 194 -0.13 -18.48 -5.46
CA GLY A 194 -0.08 -19.58 -6.41
C GLY A 194 -0.78 -19.28 -7.73
N SER A 195 -0.39 -20.03 -8.75
CA SER A 195 -0.93 -19.86 -10.09
C SER A 195 -0.73 -21.10 -10.95
N VAL A 196 -1.66 -21.31 -11.88
CA VAL A 196 -1.48 -22.24 -13.00
C VAL A 196 -0.55 -21.59 -14.01
N ALA A 197 0.38 -22.37 -14.56
CA ALA A 197 1.27 -21.91 -15.61
C ALA A 197 0.53 -21.94 -16.97
N TYR A 198 0.46 -20.79 -17.61
CA TYR A 198 -0.15 -20.63 -18.94
C TYR A 198 0.92 -20.40 -19.99
N ASP A 199 0.65 -20.90 -21.20
CA ASP A 199 1.44 -20.63 -22.39
C ASP A 199 1.24 -19.17 -22.84
N LYS A 200 2.34 -18.47 -23.12
CA LYS A 200 2.33 -17.02 -23.42
C LYS A 200 1.67 -16.66 -24.75
N GLU A 201 1.62 -17.59 -25.69
CA GLU A 201 1.11 -17.34 -27.04
C GLU A 201 -0.37 -17.73 -27.12
N THR A 202 -0.70 -18.89 -26.57
CA THR A 202 -2.02 -19.51 -26.72
C THR A 202 -2.95 -19.27 -25.53
N ASN A 203 -2.42 -18.77 -24.40
CA ASN A 203 -3.13 -18.63 -23.13
C ASN A 203 -3.75 -19.95 -22.62
N LYS A 204 -3.22 -21.09 -23.05
CA LYS A 204 -3.65 -22.41 -22.59
C LYS A 204 -2.85 -22.85 -21.37
N SER A 205 -3.51 -23.59 -20.47
CA SER A 205 -2.83 -24.21 -19.33
C SER A 205 -1.72 -25.16 -19.81
N ARG A 206 -0.55 -25.07 -19.19
CA ARG A 206 0.57 -25.99 -19.43
C ARG A 206 0.45 -27.29 -18.63
N GLY A 207 -0.67 -27.49 -17.92
CA GLY A 207 -0.93 -28.68 -17.12
C GLY A 207 -0.15 -28.73 -15.81
N PHE A 208 0.37 -27.60 -15.34
CA PHE A 208 1.02 -27.51 -14.04
C PHE A 208 0.82 -26.13 -13.41
N GLY A 209 1.04 -26.04 -12.10
CA GLY A 209 0.96 -24.82 -11.33
C GLY A 209 1.88 -24.83 -10.12
N PHE A 210 1.87 -23.73 -9.39
CA PHE A 210 2.62 -23.58 -8.15
C PHE A 210 1.70 -23.09 -7.05
N VAL A 211 1.93 -23.55 -5.82
CA VAL A 211 1.29 -23.04 -4.60
C VAL A 211 2.37 -22.85 -3.55
N THR A 212 2.49 -21.64 -3.01
CA THR A 212 3.35 -21.30 -1.88
C THR A 212 2.46 -21.10 -0.67
N TYR A 213 2.63 -21.91 0.38
CA TYR A 213 1.92 -21.69 1.64
C TYR A 213 2.55 -20.57 2.46
N ARG A 214 1.78 -20.00 3.39
CA ARG A 214 2.32 -19.07 4.38
C ARG A 214 3.29 -19.77 5.34
N THR A 215 3.07 -21.05 5.65
CA THR A 215 3.92 -21.83 6.57
C THR A 215 4.56 -23.05 5.91
N VAL A 216 5.78 -23.39 6.34
CA VAL A 216 6.49 -24.61 5.88
C VAL A 216 5.74 -25.88 6.27
N GLU A 217 5.06 -25.86 7.42
CA GLU A 217 4.27 -26.98 7.91
C GLU A 217 3.11 -27.34 6.98
N ALA A 218 2.43 -26.34 6.42
CA ALA A 218 1.35 -26.57 5.45
C ALA A 218 1.88 -27.20 4.15
N ALA A 219 3.07 -26.78 3.69
CA ALA A 219 3.70 -27.34 2.50
C ALA A 219 4.14 -28.80 2.70
N LYS A 220 4.60 -29.18 3.91
CA LYS A 220 5.04 -30.56 4.23
C LYS A 220 3.91 -31.57 4.45
N LYS A 221 2.65 -31.13 4.53
CA LYS A 221 1.49 -32.01 4.75
C LYS A 221 0.98 -32.71 3.48
N LEU A 222 1.55 -32.38 2.32
CA LEU A 222 1.19 -32.88 0.99
C LEU A 222 2.33 -33.71 0.40
#